data_AF-A0A7L2QVN5-F1
#
_entry.id   AF-A0A7L2QVN5-F1
#
_cell.length_a   1.000
_cell.length_b   1.000
_cell.length_c   1.000
_cell.angle_alpha   90.00
_cell.angle_beta   90.00
_cell.angle_gamma   90.00
#
_symmetry.space_group_name_H-M   'P 1'
#
loop_
_entity.id
_entity.type
_entity.pdbx_description
1 polymer ?
#
loop_
_entity_poly.entity_id
_entity_poly.type
_entity_poly.pdbx_seq_one_letter_code
_entity_poly.pdbx_strand_id
1 'polypeptide(L)' 'GEPVRVLVTGAAGQIAYSLLYSIAKGDVFGKDQPLILVLLDITPMMTVLEGVVMELQDCALPLLR' A
#
# COMPACT_ATOMS: atom_id res chain seq x y z
N GLY A 1 -4.09 17.95 1.07
CA GLY A 1 -3.38 18.32 -0.18
C GLY A 1 -3.69 17.33 -1.26
N GLU A 2 -3.09 17.47 -2.44
CA GLU A 2 -3.14 16.44 -3.48
C GLU A 2 -2.54 15.12 -2.97
N PRO A 3 -3.10 13.95 -3.33
CA PRO A 3 -2.53 12.67 -2.91
C PRO A 3 -1.15 12.41 -3.51
N VAL A 4 -0.22 11.90 -2.70
CA VAL A 4 1.08 11.43 -3.18
C VAL A 4 0.94 10.01 -3.71
N ARG A 5 1.48 9.76 -4.90
CA ARG A 5 1.51 8.43 -5.51
C ARG A 5 2.80 7.71 -5.10
N VAL A 6 2.67 6.52 -4.53
CA VAL A 6 3.80 5.71 -4.06
C VAL A 6 3.78 4.37 -4.77
N LEU A 7 4.83 4.09 -5.55
CA LEU A 7 5.05 2.79 -6.16
C LEU A 7 5.83 1.88 -5.20
N VAL A 8 5.29 0.69 -4.93
CA VAL A 8 5.98 -0.37 -4.18
C VAL A 8 6.14 -1.58 -5.09
N THR A 9 7.40 -1.95 -5.35
CA THR A 9 7.76 -3.15 -6.13
C THR A 9 7.99 -4.35 -5.23
N GLY A 10 7.73 -5.56 -5.70
CA GLY A 10 7.78 -6.75 -4.83
C GLY A 10 6.73 -6.68 -3.73
N ALA A 11 5.57 -6.09 -4.06
CA ALA A 11 4.53 -5.73 -3.10
C ALA A 11 3.84 -6.94 -2.44
N ALA A 12 3.94 -8.13 -3.03
CA ALA A 12 3.47 -9.38 -2.42
C ALA A 12 4.51 -9.99 -1.45
N GLY A 13 5.71 -9.42 -1.36
CA GLY A 13 6.77 -9.88 -0.47
C GLY A 13 6.55 -9.50 1.00
N GLN A 14 7.16 -10.27 1.90
CA GLN A 14 7.04 -10.10 3.36
C GLN A 14 7.51 -8.72 3.86
N ILE A 15 8.56 -8.16 3.23
CA ILE A 15 9.06 -6.81 3.55
C ILE A 15 8.02 -5.76 3.17
N ALA A 16 7.49 -5.86 1.95
CA ALA A 16 6.48 -4.93 1.47
C ALA A 16 5.21 -4.99 2.31
N TYR A 17 4.76 -6.20 2.69
CA TYR A 17 3.59 -6.39 3.54
C TYR A 17 3.67 -5.57 4.84
N SER A 18 4.81 -5.62 5.54
CA SER A 18 5.02 -4.82 6.76
C SER A 18 5.12 -3.32 6.47
N LEU A 19 5.77 -2.94 5.37
CA LEU A 19 5.99 -1.55 4.98
C LEU A 19 4.69 -0.84 4.54
N LEU A 20 3.82 -1.53 3.79
CA LEU A 20 2.61 -0.98 3.21
C LEU A 20 1.68 -0.41 4.29
N TYR A 21 1.56 -1.09 5.42
CA TYR A 21 0.76 -0.61 6.54
C TYR A 21 1.33 0.67 7.16
N SER A 22 2.65 0.73 7.37
CA SER A 22 3.33 1.94 7.89
C SER A 22 3.19 3.13 6.94
N ILE A 23 3.29 2.91 5.62
CA ILE A 23 3.05 3.95 4.63
C ILE A 23 1.61 4.43 4.72
N ALA A 24 0.64 3.51 4.64
CA ALA A 24 -0.79 3.83 4.58
C ALA A 24 -1.34 4.45 5.88
N LYS A 25 -0.71 4.18 7.04
CA LYS A 25 -1.01 4.83 8.33
C LYS A 25 -0.37 6.23 8.47
N GLY A 26 0.46 6.65 7.51
CA GLY A 26 1.10 7.97 7.50
C GLY A 26 2.35 8.06 8.37
N ASP A 27 3.01 6.94 8.69
CA ASP A 27 4.30 6.97 9.42
C ASP A 27 5.45 7.49 8.54
N VAL A 28 5.30 7.44 7.22
CA VAL A 28 6.33 7.85 6.24
C VAL A 28 6.13 9.29 5.73
N PHE A 29 4.90 9.63 5.34
CA PHE A 29 4.57 10.92 4.71
C PHE A 29 3.80 11.89 5.60
N GLY A 30 3.52 11.51 6.85
CA GLY A 30 2.76 12.30 7.82
C GLY A 30 1.28 11.88 7.93
N LYS A 31 0.67 12.26 9.06
CA LYS A 31 -0.68 11.83 9.45
C LYS A 31 -1.83 12.50 8.69
N ASP A 32 -1.52 13.51 7.88
CA ASP A 32 -2.52 14.32 7.15
C ASP A 32 -2.32 14.29 5.62
N GLN A 33 -1.37 13.49 5.11
CA GLN A 33 -1.05 13.40 3.69
C GLN A 33 -1.84 12.24 3.04
N PRO A 34 -2.78 12.51 2.12
CA PRO A 34 -3.45 11.44 1.37
C PRO A 34 -2.47 10.71 0.44
N LEU A 35 -2.70 9.43 0.20
CA LEU A 35 -1.82 8.54 -0.54
C LEU A 35 -2.59 7.71 -1.57
N ILE A 36 -1.94 7.45 -2.69
CA ILE A 36 -2.34 6.43 -3.67
C ILE A 36 -1.22 5.41 -3.72
N LEU A 37 -1.50 4.17 -3.32
CA LEU A 37 -0.56 3.08 -3.41
C LEU A 37 -0.66 2.41 -4.78
N VAL A 38 0.46 2.32 -5.48
CA VAL A 38 0.60 1.56 -6.72
C VAL A 38 1.45 0.35 -6.40
N LEU A 39 0.84 -0.84 -6.48
CA LEU A 39 1.50 -2.09 -6.11
C LEU A 39 1.93 -2.83 -7.38
N LEU A 40 3.20 -3.22 -7.45
CA LEU A 40 3.78 -3.93 -8.58
C LEU A 40 4.48 -5.20 -8.11
N ASP A 41 4.18 -6.30 -8.77
CA ASP A 41 4.88 -7.57 -8.60
C ASP A 41 4.94 -8.35 -9.93
N ILE A 42 5.66 -9.47 -9.93
CA ILE A 42 5.74 -10.39 -11.07
C ILE A 42 4.44 -11.16 -11.24
N THR A 43 4.16 -11.61 -12.47
CA THR A 43 2.92 -12.34 -12.82
C THR A 43 2.57 -13.52 -11.88
N PRO A 44 3.52 -14.35 -11.41
CA PRO A 44 3.21 -15.43 -10.47
C PRO A 44 2.68 -14.98 -9.11
N MET A 45 2.92 -13.71 -8.72
CA MET A 45 2.53 -13.15 -7.42
C MET A 45 1.19 -12.42 -7.46
N MET A 46 0.51 -12.34 -8.62
CA MET A 46 -0.70 -11.52 -8.76
C MET A 46 -1.84 -11.94 -7.82
N THR A 47 -2.04 -13.24 -7.58
CA THR A 47 -3.05 -13.70 -6.60
C THR A 47 -2.72 -13.29 -5.17
N VAL A 48 -1.44 -13.29 -4.80
CA VAL A 48 -1.01 -12.81 -3.48
C VAL A 48 -1.18 -11.29 -3.40
N LEU A 49 -0.82 -10.58 -4.47
CA LEU A 49 -0.96 -9.14 -4.58
C LEU A 49 -2.43 -8.69 -4.45
N GLU A 50 -3.37 -9.44 -5.05
CA GLU A 50 -4.80 -9.24 -4.89
C GLU A 50 -5.23 -9.38 -3.41
N GLY A 51 -4.73 -10.40 -2.71
CA GLY A 51 -4.95 -10.56 -1.27
C GLY A 51 -4.45 -9.36 -0.45
N VAL A 52 -3.25 -8.84 -0.77
CA VAL A 52 -2.71 -7.63 -0.12
C VAL A 52 -3.60 -6.41 -0.35
N VAL A 53 -4.15 -6.24 -1.57
CA VAL A 53 -5.09 -5.16 -1.87
C VAL A 53 -6.37 -5.31 -1.05
N MET A 54 -6.93 -6.51 -0.95
CA MET A 54 -8.13 -6.78 -0.14
C MET A 54 -7.92 -6.41 1.32
N GLU A 55 -6.81 -6.85 1.92
CA GLU A 55 -6.50 -6.54 3.32
C GLU A 55 -6.30 -5.04 3.58
N LEU A 56 -5.66 -4.32 2.65
CA LEU A 56 -5.52 -2.86 2.74
C LEU A 56 -6.87 -2.13 2.66
N GLN A 57 -7.80 -2.63 1.85
CA GLN A 57 -9.16 -2.11 1.75
C GLN A 57 -9.97 -2.37 3.03
N ASP A 58 -9.85 -3.57 3.61
CA ASP A 58 -10.53 -3.95 4.86
C ASP A 58 -10.05 -3.13 6.06
N CYS A 59 -8.79 -2.66 6.05
CA CYS A 59 -8.25 -1.81 7.11
C CYS A 59 -8.87 -0.40 7.15
N ALA A 60 -9.63 0.02 6.13
CA ALA A 60 -10.32 1.31 6.05
C ALA A 60 -9.43 2.52 6.39
N LEU A 61 -8.17 2.50 5.91
CA LEU A 61 -7.17 3.50 6.28
C LEU A 61 -7.53 4.89 5.69
N PRO A 62 -7.69 5.93 6.53
CA PRO A 62 -8.27 7.21 6.11
C PRO A 62 -7.40 8.01 5.14
N LEU A 63 -6.12 7.65 5.01
CA LEU A 63 -5.17 8.30 4.10
C LEU A 63 -5.18 7.70 2.70
N LEU A 64 -5.69 6.47 2.51
CA LEU A 64 -5.74 5.82 1.20
C LEU A 64 -6.90 6.35 0.34
N ARG A 65 -6.66 6.51 -0.96
CA ARG A 65 -7.59 7.06 -1.96
C ARG A 65 -7.73 6.17 -3.17
#